data_AF-A0A7S2PU92-F1
#
_entry.id   AF-A0A7S2PU92-F1
#
_cell.length_a   1.000
_cell.length_b   1.000
_cell.length_c   1.000
_cell.angle_alpha   90.00
_cell.angle_beta   90.00
_cell.angle_gamma   90.00
#
_symmetry.space_group_name_H-M   'P 1'
#
loop_
_entity.id
_entity.type
_entity.pdbx_description
1 polymer ?
#
loop_
_entity_poly.entity_id
_entity_poly.type
_entity_poly.pdbx_seq_one_letter_code
_entity_poly.pdbx_strand_id
1 'polypeptide(L)'
;SRLLTTPSEIRDMFQEGIYSAPDGAVHQMTDLINALPICVEADKVATSLRREKREPTAEETNLIAKADALRDALIQVDVFEHATAEEAQPGYVRPALQGTEERFANLDKTVFREAA
;
A
#
# COMPACT_ATOMS: atom_id res chain seq x y z
N SER A 1 22.89 -8.57 -3.87
CA SER A 1 21.53 -8.06 -3.58
C SER A 1 20.66 -9.03 -2.77
N ARG A 2 20.75 -10.37 -2.93
CA ARG A 2 19.91 -11.34 -2.19
C ARG A 2 19.98 -11.26 -0.65
N LEU A 3 21.14 -10.93 -0.09
CA LEU A 3 21.35 -10.90 1.38
C LEU A 3 20.43 -9.90 2.12
N LEU A 4 20.01 -8.81 1.47
CA LEU A 4 19.15 -7.81 2.10
C LEU A 4 17.66 -8.17 2.01
N THR A 5 17.26 -8.86 0.94
CA THR A 5 15.85 -9.12 0.63
C THR A 5 15.36 -10.48 1.11
N THR A 6 16.28 -11.39 1.45
CA THR A 6 15.96 -12.68 2.08
C THR A 6 16.30 -12.65 3.58
N PRO A 7 15.71 -13.54 4.41
CA PRO A 7 16.16 -13.73 5.79
C PRO A 7 17.67 -14.03 5.81
N SER A 8 18.45 -13.19 6.48
CA SER A 8 19.91 -13.33 6.59
C SER A 8 20.44 -12.51 7.77
N GLU A 9 21.61 -12.87 8.29
CA GLU A 9 22.25 -12.16 9.41
C GLU A 9 22.46 -10.66 9.13
N ILE A 10 22.74 -10.30 7.87
CA ILE A 10 22.90 -8.89 7.48
C ILE A 10 21.56 -8.16 7.60
N ARG A 11 20.47 -8.81 7.22
CA ARG A 11 19.13 -8.25 7.36
C ARG A 11 18.75 -8.08 8.82
N ASP A 12 19.09 -9.05 9.67
CA ASP A 12 18.81 -9.00 11.11
C ASP A 12 19.56 -7.83 11.76
N MET A 13 20.84 -7.63 11.40
CA MET A 13 21.63 -6.48 11.84
C MET A 13 20.99 -5.13 11.46
N PHE A 14 20.39 -5.03 10.26
CA PHE A 14 19.68 -3.81 9.85
C PHE A 14 18.33 -3.63 10.55
N GLN A 15 17.73 -4.70 11.08
CA GLN A 15 16.46 -4.66 11.80
C GLN A 15 16.62 -4.17 13.25
N GLU A 16 17.81 -4.29 13.85
CA GLU A 16 18.08 -3.83 15.23
C GLU A 16 17.79 -2.33 15.44
N GLY A 17 17.96 -1.51 14.40
CA GLY A 17 17.67 -0.07 14.44
C GLY A 17 16.23 0.31 14.12
N ILE A 18 15.38 -0.67 13.76
CA ILE A 18 14.00 -0.41 13.34
C ILE A 18 13.09 -0.47 14.56
N TYR A 19 12.29 0.58 14.75
CA TYR A 19 11.24 0.56 15.75
C TYR A 19 10.24 -0.56 15.43
N SER A 20 10.16 -1.52 16.34
CA SER A 20 9.12 -2.55 16.35
C SER A 20 8.06 -2.17 17.38
N ALA A 21 6.81 -2.15 16.96
CA ALA A 21 5.72 -1.90 17.90
C ALA A 21 5.52 -3.12 18.81
N PRO A 22 5.06 -2.90 20.07
CA PRO A 22 4.77 -3.99 20.99
C PRO A 22 3.63 -4.88 20.46
N ASP A 23 3.59 -6.13 20.92
CA ASP A 23 2.61 -7.13 20.50
C ASP A 23 1.16 -6.60 20.61
N GLY A 24 0.44 -6.63 19.49
CA GLY A 24 -0.95 -6.19 19.38
C GLY A 24 -1.14 -4.74 18.94
N ALA A 25 -0.08 -3.95 18.77
CA ALA A 25 -0.16 -2.64 18.15
C ALA A 25 -0.04 -2.74 16.62
N VAL A 26 -0.97 -2.12 15.90
CA VAL A 26 -0.92 -2.04 14.43
C VAL A 26 0.25 -1.16 14.02
N HIS A 27 1.26 -1.76 13.38
CA HIS A 27 2.43 -1.04 12.90
C HIS A 27 2.93 -1.70 11.62
N GLN A 28 2.60 -1.05 10.50
CA GLN A 28 2.82 -1.58 9.15
C GLN A 28 4.24 -2.08 8.91
N MET A 29 5.26 -1.37 9.43
CA MET A 29 6.65 -1.79 9.25
C MET A 29 6.97 -3.08 10.02
N THR A 30 6.42 -3.25 11.24
CA THR A 30 6.59 -4.48 12.02
C THR A 30 5.85 -5.63 11.37
N ASP A 31 4.63 -5.39 10.88
CA ASP A 31 3.83 -6.39 10.20
C ASP A 31 4.49 -6.85 8.87
N LEU A 32 5.09 -5.92 8.12
CA LEU A 32 5.88 -6.22 6.92
C LEU A 32 7.13 -7.05 7.23
N ILE A 33 7.86 -6.69 8.29
CA ILE A 33 9.06 -7.42 8.72
C ILE A 33 8.71 -8.88 9.05
N ASN A 34 7.60 -9.09 9.75
CA ASN A 34 7.13 -10.40 10.18
C ASN A 34 6.52 -11.23 9.04
N ALA A 35 5.86 -10.60 8.07
CA ALA A 35 5.24 -11.29 6.94
C ALA A 35 6.25 -11.75 5.87
N LEU A 36 7.32 -10.96 5.65
CA LEU A 36 8.28 -11.21 4.57
C LEU A 36 8.94 -12.62 4.58
N PRO A 37 9.39 -13.22 5.71
CA PRO A 37 9.90 -14.60 5.69
C PRO A 37 8.86 -15.62 5.23
N ILE A 38 7.60 -15.47 5.67
CA ILE A 38 6.50 -16.37 5.32
C ILE A 38 6.19 -16.30 3.83
N CYS A 39 6.16 -15.10 3.25
CA CYS A 39 5.95 -14.92 1.81
C CYS A 39 7.10 -15.51 0.97
N VAL A 40 8.35 -15.37 1.43
CA VAL A 40 9.51 -15.96 0.74
C VAL A 40 9.46 -17.48 0.75
N GLU A 41 8.99 -18.09 1.84
CA GLU A 41 8.79 -19.55 1.92
C GLU A 41 7.65 -20.02 1.01
N ALA A 42 6.52 -19.30 1.01
CA ALA A 42 5.40 -19.56 0.11
C ALA A 42 5.82 -19.51 -1.36
N ASP A 43 6.63 -18.52 -1.75
CA ASP A 43 7.12 -18.39 -3.12
C ASP A 43 8.05 -19.55 -3.53
N LYS A 44 8.88 -20.04 -2.59
CA LYS A 44 9.74 -21.21 -2.85
C LYS A 44 8.90 -22.46 -3.09
N VAL A 45 7.89 -22.69 -2.25
CA VAL A 45 6.95 -23.81 -2.37
C VAL A 45 6.14 -23.70 -3.66
N ALA A 46 5.59 -22.53 -3.97
CA ALA A 46 4.87 -22.29 -5.22
C ALA A 46 5.75 -22.54 -6.45
N THR A 47 7.04 -22.17 -6.38
CA THR A 47 8.01 -22.41 -7.46
C THR A 47 8.34 -23.88 -7.62
N SER A 48 8.52 -24.64 -6.52
CA SER A 48 8.78 -26.09 -6.59
C SER A 48 7.57 -26.86 -7.12
N LEU A 49 6.37 -26.52 -6.65
CA LEU A 49 5.10 -27.08 -7.14
C LEU A 49 4.94 -26.93 -8.66
N ARG A 50 5.23 -25.73 -9.19
CA ARG A 50 5.17 -25.45 -10.63
C ARG A 50 6.20 -26.25 -11.43
N ARG A 51 7.39 -26.46 -10.88
CA ARG A 51 8.46 -27.25 -11.52
C ARG A 51 8.14 -28.73 -11.53
N GLU A 52 7.60 -29.24 -10.43
CA GLU A 52 7.32 -30.66 -10.22
C GLU A 52 5.94 -31.07 -10.76
N LYS A 53 5.10 -30.10 -11.16
CA LYS A 53 3.72 -30.31 -11.65
C LYS A 53 2.88 -31.18 -10.73
N ARG A 54 3.12 -31.07 -9.43
CA ARG A 54 2.40 -31.82 -8.40
C ARG A 54 1.34 -30.95 -7.74
N GLU A 55 0.35 -31.61 -7.14
CA GLU A 55 -0.62 -30.93 -6.30
C GLU A 55 0.02 -30.54 -4.95
N PRO A 56 -0.36 -29.39 -4.38
CA PRO A 56 0.11 -28.98 -3.07
C PRO A 56 -0.39 -29.93 -1.99
N THR A 57 0.47 -30.21 -1.02
CA THR A 57 0.03 -30.91 0.20
C THR A 57 -0.79 -29.96 1.08
N ALA A 58 -1.58 -30.51 2.02
CA ALA A 58 -2.42 -29.71 2.92
C ALA A 58 -1.63 -28.60 3.64
N GLU A 59 -0.41 -28.92 4.09
CA GLU A 59 0.49 -27.98 4.77
C GLU A 59 0.97 -26.85 3.86
N GLU A 60 1.31 -27.17 2.61
CA GLU A 60 1.75 -26.19 1.60
C GLU A 60 0.61 -25.26 1.18
N THR A 61 -0.62 -25.78 1.02
CA THR A 61 -1.81 -24.95 0.80
C THR A 61 -2.04 -23.97 1.94
N ASN A 62 -1.87 -24.41 3.19
CA ASN A 62 -2.04 -23.53 4.35
C ASN A 62 -1.00 -22.42 4.38
N LEU A 63 0.25 -22.73 4.00
CA LEU A 63 1.33 -21.75 3.95
C LEU A 63 1.09 -20.70 2.85
N ILE A 64 0.67 -21.14 1.66
CA ILE A 64 0.31 -20.24 0.55
C ILE A 64 -0.89 -19.37 0.92
N ALA A 65 -1.95 -19.96 1.50
CA ALA A 65 -3.13 -19.22 1.93
C ALA A 65 -2.80 -18.18 3.02
N LYS A 66 -1.89 -18.51 3.95
CA LYS A 66 -1.42 -17.56 4.96
C LYS A 66 -0.65 -16.39 4.34
N ALA A 67 0.20 -16.67 3.35
CA ALA A 67 0.93 -15.62 2.65
C ALA A 67 -0.01 -14.71 1.83
N ASP A 68 -1.03 -15.28 1.17
CA ASP A 68 -2.05 -14.51 0.46
C ASP A 68 -2.85 -13.60 1.40
N ALA A 69 -3.29 -14.12 2.55
CA ALA A 69 -3.99 -13.33 3.56
C ALA A 69 -3.14 -12.18 4.12
N LEU A 70 -1.85 -12.42 4.37
CA LEU A 70 -0.91 -11.39 4.81
C LEU A 70 -0.68 -10.33 3.73
N ARG A 71 -0.58 -10.75 2.46
CA ARG A 71 -0.43 -9.82 1.34
C ARG A 71 -1.64 -8.90 1.21
N ASP A 72 -2.84 -9.46 1.29
CA ASP A 72 -4.08 -8.69 1.13
C ASP A 72 -4.29 -7.72 2.29
N ALA A 73 -3.90 -8.10 3.52
CA ALA A 73 -3.96 -7.21 4.69
C ALA A 73 -2.91 -6.07 4.64
N LEU A 74 -1.70 -6.34 4.15
CA LEU A 74 -0.60 -5.37 4.14
C LEU A 74 -0.59 -4.43 2.93
N ILE A 75 -1.06 -4.92 1.78
CA ILE A 75 -1.14 -4.17 0.51
C ILE A 75 -2.57 -3.63 0.32
N GLN A 76 -3.30 -3.41 1.42
CA GLN A 76 -4.52 -2.64 1.31
C GLN A 76 -4.14 -1.25 0.80
N VAL A 77 -4.65 -0.88 -0.38
CA VAL A 77 -4.52 0.47 -0.92
C VAL A 77 -5.23 1.38 0.07
N ASP A 78 -4.49 2.28 0.72
CA ASP A 78 -5.12 3.32 1.54
C ASP A 78 -5.95 4.21 0.61
N VAL A 79 -7.25 3.91 0.52
CA VAL A 79 -8.21 4.71 -0.24
C VAL A 79 -8.67 5.83 0.67
N PHE A 80 -8.07 7.00 0.50
CA PHE A 80 -8.54 8.23 1.12
C PHE A 80 -9.57 8.88 0.21
N GLU A 81 -10.84 8.92 0.62
CA GLU A 81 -11.91 9.61 -0.11
C GLU A 81 -11.66 11.14 -0.15
N HIS A 82 -10.97 11.66 0.87
CA HIS A 82 -10.60 13.06 1.03
C HIS A 82 -9.13 13.17 1.45
N ALA A 83 -8.41 14.19 0.97
CA ALA A 83 -6.98 14.33 1.25
C ALA A 83 -6.70 14.69 2.72
N THR A 84 -7.68 15.29 3.42
CA THR A 84 -7.61 15.62 4.84
C THR A 84 -8.98 15.42 5.50
N ALA A 85 -8.99 15.30 6.84
CA ALA A 85 -10.23 15.24 7.62
C ALA A 85 -11.11 16.50 7.49
N GLU A 86 -10.51 17.63 7.13
CA GLU A 86 -11.22 18.89 6.89
C GLU A 86 -11.99 18.86 5.57
N GLU A 87 -11.41 18.27 4.52
CA GLU A 87 -12.08 18.09 3.22
C GLU A 87 -13.31 17.18 3.31
N ALA A 88 -13.36 16.30 4.30
CA ALA A 88 -14.50 15.41 4.55
C ALA A 88 -15.70 16.10 5.22
N GLN A 89 -15.57 17.37 5.63
CA GLN A 89 -16.65 18.08 6.32
C GLN A 89 -17.72 18.61 5.34
N PRO A 90 -19.02 18.54 5.72
CA PRO A 90 -20.08 19.08 4.88
C PRO A 90 -19.93 20.60 4.73
N GLY A 91 -19.84 21.06 3.49
CA GLY A 91 -19.68 22.49 3.16
C GLY A 91 -18.23 22.97 3.05
N TYR A 92 -17.24 22.08 3.09
CA TYR A 92 -15.85 22.45 2.84
C TYR A 92 -15.66 22.98 1.41
N VAL A 93 -15.18 24.22 1.29
CA VAL A 93 -14.73 24.80 0.03
C VAL A 93 -13.21 24.89 0.09
N ARG A 94 -12.54 24.30 -0.90
CA ARG A 94 -11.07 24.39 -1.02
C ARG A 94 -10.66 25.86 -1.00
N PRO A 95 -9.67 26.28 -0.21
CA PRO A 95 -9.23 27.68 -0.15
C PRO A 95 -8.90 28.26 -1.53
N ALA A 96 -8.39 27.44 -2.45
CA ALA A 96 -8.13 27.84 -3.84
C ALA A 96 -9.38 28.22 -4.67
N LEU A 97 -10.56 27.70 -4.29
CA LEU A 97 -11.86 28.01 -4.90
C LEU A 97 -12.57 29.17 -4.20
N GLN A 98 -12.01 29.69 -3.11
CA GLN A 98 -12.63 30.81 -2.42
C GLN A 98 -12.49 32.09 -3.25
N GLY A 99 -13.63 32.69 -3.61
CA GLY A 99 -13.69 33.88 -4.46
C GLY A 99 -13.29 33.64 -5.92
N THR A 100 -13.25 32.39 -6.40
CA THR A 100 -13.10 32.13 -7.84
C THR A 100 -14.37 32.47 -8.60
N GLU A 101 -15.55 32.21 -8.04
CA GLU A 101 -16.84 32.56 -8.65
C GLU A 101 -16.95 34.07 -8.91
N GLU A 102 -16.56 34.90 -7.93
CA GLU A 102 -16.52 36.36 -8.07
C GLU A 102 -15.50 36.80 -9.15
N ARG A 103 -14.34 36.15 -9.19
CA ARG A 103 -13.30 36.42 -10.20
C ARG A 103 -13.75 36.02 -11.62
N PHE A 104 -14.47 34.92 -11.76
CA PHE A 104 -15.05 34.48 -13.03
C PHE A 104 -16.22 35.35 -13.49
N ALA A 105 -17.05 35.85 -12.55
CA ALA A 105 -18.15 36.76 -12.87
C ALA A 105 -17.64 38.12 -13.39
N ASN A 106 -16.50 38.58 -12.89
CA ASN A 106 -15.84 39.82 -13.31
C ASN A 106 -14.85 39.63 -14.48
N LEU A 107 -14.66 38.39 -14.96
CA LEU A 107 -13.82 38.15 -16.12
C LEU A 107 -14.62 38.45 -17.40
N ASP A 108 -14.21 39.47 -18.14
CA ASP A 108 -14.76 39.73 -19.47
C ASP A 108 -14.52 38.49 -20.35
N LYS A 109 -15.61 37.79 -20.69
CA LYS A 109 -15.57 36.69 -21.64
C LYS A 109 -15.23 37.27 -23.01
N THR A 110 -13.95 37.28 -23.35
CA THR A 110 -13.49 37.49 -24.73
C THR A 110 -13.84 36.26 -25.54
N VAL A 111 -15.14 36.05 -25.78
CA VAL A 111 -15.61 35.12 -26.78
C VAL A 111 -15.08 35.67 -28.10
N PHE A 112 -14.10 34.98 -28.69
CA PHE A 112 -13.60 35.29 -30.02
C PHE A 112 -14.78 35.40 -30.97
N ARG A 113 -15.14 36.63 -31.35
CA ARG A 113 -16.09 36.87 -32.43
C ARG A 113 -15.36 36.49 -33.72
N GLU A 114 -15.71 35.34 -34.28
CA GLU A 114 -15.38 35.02 -35.67
C GLU A 114 -15.85 36.17 -36.56
N ALA A 115 -14.91 36.82 -37.23
CA ALA A 115 -15.18 37.88 -38.19
C ALA A 115 -15.85 37.25 -39.43
N ALA A 116 -17.11 37.63 -39.64
CA ALA A 116 -17.87 37.38 -40.87
C ALA A 116 -17.36 38.23 -42.04
#